data_AF-A0A2S9FL24-F1
#
_entry.id   AF-A0A2S9FL24-F1
#
_cell.length_a   1.000
_cell.length_b   1.000
_cell.length_c   1.000
_cell.angle_alpha   90.00
_cell.angle_beta   90.00
_cell.angle_gamma   90.00
#
_symmetry.space_group_name_H-M   'P 1'
#
loop_
_entity.id
_entity.type
_entity.pdbx_description
1 polymer ?
#
loop_
_entity_poly.entity_id
_entity_poly.type
_entity_poly.pdbx_seq_one_letter_code
_entity_poly.pdbx_strand_id
1 'polypeptide(L)'
;TVMMTMWSVGCIPLVIVGVTSSFPLMALATFVIGATDGVGMVIWGTLLQRRVPPKMLGRVSSLDFFVSLAFMPVSFAIVGPLSKVVPMEAIFLAAGVLPVVFAAVAMWAARMRRDELTHPLR
;
A
#
# COMPACT_ATOMS: atom_id res chain seq x y z
N THR A 1 -5.94 11.32 -0.32
CA THR A 1 -5.68 11.18 1.12
C THR A 1 -6.34 9.93 1.63
N VAL A 2 -7.66 9.74 1.50
CA VAL A 2 -8.37 8.50 1.93
C VAL A 2 -7.71 7.23 1.38
N MET A 3 -7.44 7.17 0.07
CA MET A 3 -6.72 6.06 -0.56
C MET A 3 -5.36 5.78 0.07
N MET A 4 -4.53 6.82 0.26
CA MET A 4 -3.21 6.70 0.86
C MET A 4 -3.28 6.27 2.33
N THR A 5 -4.28 6.75 3.07
CA THR A 5 -4.51 6.31 4.45
C THR A 5 -4.92 4.84 4.49
N MET A 6 -5.83 4.40 3.62
CA MET A 6 -6.27 3.01 3.55
C MET A 6 -5.10 2.07 3.19
N TRP A 7 -4.30 2.40 2.16
CA TRP A 7 -3.14 1.59 1.77
C TRP A 7 -1.98 1.61 2.76
N SER A 8 -1.94 2.56 3.69
CA SER A 8 -0.84 2.65 4.66
C SER A 8 -1.25 2.16 6.04
N VAL A 9 -2.25 2.79 6.65
CA VAL A 9 -2.78 2.40 7.97
C VAL A 9 -3.39 1.00 7.91
N GLY A 10 -3.94 0.61 6.75
CA GLY A 10 -4.42 -0.75 6.50
C GLY A 10 -3.36 -1.83 6.60
N CYS A 11 -2.06 -1.50 6.53
CA CYS A 11 -0.96 -2.45 6.74
C CYS A 11 -0.61 -2.68 8.22
N ILE A 12 -1.03 -1.82 9.15
CA ILE A 12 -0.71 -1.95 10.58
C ILE A 12 -1.11 -3.32 11.18
N PRO A 13 -2.23 -3.96 10.80
CA PRO A 13 -2.57 -5.30 11.27
C PRO A 13 -1.51 -6.37 10.94
N LEU A 14 -0.59 -6.15 9.99
CA LEU A 14 0.55 -7.05 9.76
C LEU A 14 1.42 -7.23 11.00
N VAL A 15 1.50 -6.21 11.86
CA VAL A 15 2.25 -6.32 13.13
C VAL A 15 1.65 -7.41 14.03
N ILE A 16 0.32 -7.56 14.02
CA ILE A 16 -0.39 -8.59 14.80
C ILE A 16 -0.02 -9.98 14.29
N VAL A 17 0.11 -10.16 12.97
CA VAL A 17 0.51 -11.42 12.33
C VAL A 17 1.91 -11.84 12.78
N GLY A 18 2.82 -10.87 12.98
CA GLY A 18 4.17 -11.15 13.44
C GLY A 18 4.24 -11.69 14.88
N VAL A 19 3.30 -11.32 15.75
CA VAL A 19 3.39 -11.63 17.19
C VAL A 19 2.40 -12.69 17.68
N THR A 20 1.38 -13.03 16.88
CA THR A 20 0.32 -13.96 17.28
C THR A 20 0.48 -15.32 16.63
N SER A 21 0.14 -16.38 17.36
CA SER A 21 -0.02 -17.73 16.80
C SER A 21 -1.48 -18.12 16.62
N SER A 22 -2.42 -17.23 16.96
CA SER A 22 -3.86 -17.48 16.89
C SER A 22 -4.38 -17.31 15.47
N PHE A 23 -4.85 -18.40 14.86
CA PHE A 23 -5.41 -18.37 13.51
C PHE A 23 -6.56 -17.36 13.34
N PRO A 24 -7.57 -17.28 14.24
CA PRO A 24 -8.63 -16.29 14.12
C PRO A 24 -8.12 -14.84 14.10
N LEU A 25 -7.08 -14.54 14.90
CA LEU A 25 -6.49 -13.20 14.92
C LEU A 25 -5.75 -12.87 13.62
N MET A 26 -4.99 -13.83 13.08
CA MET A 26 -4.34 -13.67 11.78
C MET A 26 -5.36 -13.48 10.66
N ALA A 27 -6.44 -14.27 10.66
CA ALA A 27 -7.52 -14.16 9.67
C ALA A 27 -8.22 -12.79 9.72
N LEU A 28 -8.49 -12.27 10.93
CA LEU A 28 -9.07 -10.94 11.08
C LEU A 28 -8.09 -9.84 10.61
N ALA A 29 -6.80 -9.96 10.95
CA ALA A 29 -5.78 -9.00 10.53
C ALA A 29 -5.65 -8.96 9.00
N THR A 30 -5.55 -10.11 8.34
CA THR A 30 -5.45 -10.19 6.87
C THR A 30 -6.75 -9.79 6.17
N PHE A 31 -7.91 -10.03 6.79
CA PHE A 31 -9.19 -9.51 6.30
C PHE A 31 -9.19 -7.98 6.26
N VAL A 32 -8.73 -7.31 7.34
CA VAL A 32 -8.64 -5.84 7.37
C VAL A 32 -7.68 -5.33 6.30
N ILE A 33 -6.51 -5.96 6.15
CA ILE A 33 -5.54 -5.60 5.11
C ILE A 33 -6.19 -5.71 3.72
N GLY A 34 -6.83 -6.84 3.40
CA GLY A 34 -7.49 -7.03 2.10
C GLY A 34 -8.65 -6.07 1.85
N ALA A 35 -9.45 -5.77 2.87
CA ALA A 35 -10.56 -4.82 2.76
C ALA A 35 -10.06 -3.40 2.47
N THR A 36 -9.04 -2.94 3.20
CA THR A 36 -8.46 -1.61 2.99
C THR A 36 -7.73 -1.49 1.65
N ASP A 37 -7.03 -2.53 1.23
CA ASP A 37 -6.40 -2.58 -0.09
C ASP A 37 -7.43 -2.51 -1.22
N GLY A 38 -8.51 -3.28 -1.11
CA GLY A 38 -9.61 -3.26 -2.09
C GLY A 38 -10.23 -1.87 -2.25
N VAL A 39 -10.49 -1.16 -1.15
CA VAL A 39 -10.99 0.22 -1.19
C VAL A 39 -9.98 1.15 -1.87
N GLY A 40 -8.69 1.03 -1.52
CA GLY A 40 -7.62 1.80 -2.13
C GLY A 40 -7.53 1.60 -3.64
N MET A 41 -7.58 0.36 -4.10
CA MET A 41 -7.53 -0.01 -5.52
C MET A 41 -8.71 0.55 -6.33
N VAL A 42 -9.92 0.56 -5.77
CA VAL A 42 -11.10 1.17 -6.44
C VAL A 42 -10.90 2.68 -6.59
N ILE A 43 -10.44 3.37 -5.54
CA ILE A 43 -10.19 4.81 -5.61
C ILE A 43 -9.05 5.11 -6.61
N TRP A 44 -7.99 4.32 -6.63
CA TRP A 44 -6.89 4.47 -7.58
C TRP A 44 -7.36 4.31 -9.02
N GLY A 45 -8.10 3.23 -9.32
CA GLY A 45 -8.62 2.97 -10.65
C GLY A 45 -9.52 4.10 -11.16
N THR A 46 -10.38 4.65 -10.31
CA THR A 46 -11.23 5.80 -10.68
C THR A 46 -10.42 7.08 -10.88
N LEU A 47 -9.44 7.36 -10.03
CA LEU A 47 -8.55 8.52 -10.17
C LEU A 47 -7.72 8.45 -11.44
N LEU A 48 -7.18 7.27 -11.78
CA LEU A 48 -6.39 7.06 -12.98
C LEU A 48 -7.23 7.36 -14.23
N GLN A 49 -8.48 6.88 -14.26
CA GLN A 49 -9.40 7.17 -15.37
C GLN A 49 -9.84 8.64 -15.43
N ARG A 50 -10.06 9.30 -14.28
CA ARG A 50 -10.57 10.69 -14.25
C ARG A 50 -9.49 11.75 -14.44
N ARG A 51 -8.24 11.51 -14.00
CA ARG A 51 -7.17 12.52 -13.99
C ARG A 51 -6.19 12.38 -15.14
N VAL A 52 -6.06 11.19 -15.74
CA VAL A 52 -5.12 10.98 -16.84
C VAL A 52 -5.85 11.16 -18.18
N PRO A 53 -5.38 12.03 -19.09
CA PRO A 53 -5.97 12.19 -20.40
C PRO A 53 -6.05 10.87 -21.18
N PRO A 54 -7.13 10.61 -21.95
CA PRO A 54 -7.35 9.31 -22.60
C PRO A 54 -6.18 8.82 -23.46
N LYS A 55 -5.52 9.74 -24.17
CA LYS A 55 -4.35 9.44 -25.02
C LYS A 55 -3.10 8.96 -24.26
N MET A 56 -3.02 9.17 -22.94
CA MET A 56 -1.88 8.77 -22.10
C MET A 56 -2.23 7.64 -21.11
N LEU A 57 -3.51 7.26 -20.99
CA LEU A 57 -3.98 6.25 -20.04
C LEU A 57 -3.18 4.96 -20.12
N GLY A 58 -2.99 4.44 -21.34
CA GLY A 58 -2.22 3.21 -21.55
C GLY A 58 -0.77 3.31 -21.09
N ARG A 59 -0.13 4.48 -21.26
CA ARG A 59 1.27 4.72 -20.86
C ARG A 59 1.44 4.83 -19.35
N VAL A 60 0.49 5.49 -18.68
CA VAL A 60 0.54 5.65 -17.22
C VAL A 60 0.20 4.34 -16.53
N SER A 61 -0.84 3.64 -17.01
CA SER A 61 -1.22 2.33 -16.48
C SER A 61 -0.13 1.27 -16.68
N SER A 62 0.52 1.22 -17.85
CA SER A 62 1.61 0.26 -18.08
C SER A 62 2.82 0.52 -17.18
N LEU A 63 3.16 1.78 -16.91
CA LEU A 63 4.23 2.13 -15.98
C LEU A 63 3.90 1.71 -14.54
N ASP A 64 2.67 1.95 -14.09
CA ASP A 64 2.17 1.55 -12.77
C ASP A 64 2.25 0.02 -12.57
N PHE A 65 1.76 -0.73 -13.56
CA PHE A 65 1.87 -2.19 -13.58
C PHE A 65 3.32 -2.67 -13.64
N PHE A 66 4.15 -2.05 -14.47
CA PHE A 66 5.56 -2.44 -14.61
C PHE A 66 6.30 -2.29 -13.28
N VAL A 67 6.10 -1.16 -12.58
CA VAL A 67 6.68 -0.94 -11.25
C VAL A 67 6.22 -2.04 -10.29
N SER A 68 4.91 -2.31 -10.23
CA SER A 68 4.36 -3.36 -9.34
C SER A 68 4.93 -4.76 -9.65
N LEU A 69 5.00 -5.13 -10.93
CA LEU A 69 5.55 -6.40 -11.39
C LEU A 69 7.06 -6.53 -11.18
N ALA A 70 7.81 -5.44 -11.24
CA ALA A 70 9.25 -5.44 -10.98
C ALA A 70 9.57 -5.57 -9.49
N PHE A 71 8.80 -4.89 -8.62
CA PHE A 71 9.05 -4.91 -7.18
C PHE A 71 8.58 -6.20 -6.49
N MET A 72 7.56 -6.89 -7.02
CA MET A 72 7.08 -8.16 -6.46
C MET A 72 8.17 -9.26 -6.38
N PRO A 73 8.88 -9.64 -7.47
CA PRO A 73 9.93 -10.65 -7.41
C PRO A 73 11.13 -10.18 -6.58
N VAL A 74 11.46 -8.88 -6.61
CA VAL A 74 12.51 -8.31 -5.77
C VAL A 74 12.18 -8.46 -4.29
N SER A 75 10.93 -8.21 -3.90
CA SER A 75 10.44 -8.42 -2.54
C SER A 75 10.63 -9.88 -2.11
N PHE A 76 10.18 -10.85 -2.92
CA PHE A 76 10.35 -12.28 -2.61
C PHE A 76 11.83 -12.70 -2.53
N ALA A 77 12.67 -12.17 -3.42
CA ALA A 77 14.11 -12.43 -3.43
C ALA A 77 14.82 -11.90 -2.19
N ILE A 78 14.35 -10.79 -1.61
CA ILE A 78 14.93 -10.19 -0.40
C ILE A 78 14.40 -10.85 0.87
N VAL A 79 13.09 -11.08 0.97
CA VAL A 79 12.45 -11.59 2.19
C VAL A 79 12.96 -12.98 2.56
N GLY A 80 13.20 -13.86 1.58
CA GLY A 80 13.67 -15.23 1.83
C GLY A 80 15.03 -15.31 2.55
N PRO A 81 16.09 -14.64 2.06
CA PRO A 81 17.35 -14.52 2.79
C PRO A 81 17.21 -13.74 4.10
N LEU A 82 16.42 -12.67 4.11
CA LEU A 82 16.24 -11.82 5.29
C LEU A 82 15.64 -12.59 6.47
N SER A 83 14.70 -13.51 6.21
CA SER A 83 14.07 -14.31 7.26
C SER A 83 15.00 -15.32 7.94
N LYS A 84 16.22 -15.52 7.43
CA LYS A 84 17.24 -16.37 8.06
C LYS A 84 18.10 -15.61 9.07
N VAL A 85 18.13 -14.28 8.98
CA VAL A 85 19.01 -13.42 9.76
C VAL A 85 18.25 -12.42 10.64
N VAL A 86 16.97 -12.16 10.34
CA VAL A 86 16.09 -11.27 11.11
C VAL A 86 14.88 -12.06 11.62
N PRO A 87 14.45 -11.86 12.89
CA PRO A 87 13.22 -12.45 13.41
C PRO A 87 11.98 -12.04 12.60
N MET A 88 11.03 -12.96 12.43
CA MET A 88 9.81 -12.70 11.65
C MET A 88 8.99 -11.55 12.23
N GLU A 89 8.96 -11.42 13.56
CA GLU A 89 8.32 -10.34 14.30
C GLU A 89 8.81 -8.96 13.80
N ALA A 90 10.12 -8.82 13.63
CA ALA A 90 10.74 -7.57 13.18
C ALA A 90 10.43 -7.30 11.69
N ILE A 91 10.38 -8.35 10.86
CA ILE A 91 10.00 -8.22 9.44
C ILE A 91 8.55 -7.74 9.31
N PHE A 92 7.62 -8.37 10.03
CA PHE A 92 6.21 -7.98 10.03
C PHE A 92 5.97 -6.61 10.68
N LEU A 93 6.74 -6.26 11.72
CA LEU A 93 6.72 -4.92 12.30
C LEU A 93 7.12 -3.86 11.26
N ALA A 94 8.23 -4.09 10.55
CA ALA A 94 8.68 -3.19 9.50
C ALA A 94 7.65 -3.10 8.36
N ALA A 95 7.09 -4.24 7.94
CA ALA A 95 6.07 -4.29 6.89
C ALA A 95 4.77 -3.54 7.27
N GLY A 96 4.39 -3.52 8.55
CA GLY A 96 3.23 -2.77 9.02
C GLY A 96 3.48 -1.27 9.21
N VAL A 97 4.72 -0.86 9.54
CA VAL A 97 5.05 0.53 9.91
C VAL A 97 5.62 1.33 8.74
N LEU A 98 6.51 0.76 7.92
CA LEU A 98 7.17 1.48 6.83
C LEU A 98 6.19 2.08 5.81
N PRO A 99 5.11 1.39 5.38
CA PRO A 99 4.12 1.99 4.49
C PRO A 99 3.45 3.24 5.07
N VAL A 100 3.24 3.29 6.39
CA VAL A 100 2.70 4.48 7.08
C VAL A 100 3.67 5.65 6.99
N VAL A 101 4.95 5.40 7.22
CA VAL A 101 5.99 6.43 7.10
C VAL A 101 6.09 6.92 5.66
N PHE A 102 6.15 6.02 4.68
CA PHE A 102 6.22 6.40 3.26
C PHE A 102 4.99 7.16 2.79
N ALA A 103 3.79 6.75 3.20
CA ALA A 103 2.58 7.49 2.88
C ALA A 103 2.55 8.87 3.52
N ALA A 104 3.01 9.00 4.78
CA ALA A 104 3.12 10.30 5.44
C ALA A 104 4.10 11.23 4.71
N VAL A 105 5.28 10.73 4.33
CA VAL A 105 6.26 11.47 3.54
C VAL A 105 5.70 11.85 2.18
N ALA A 106 5.03 10.93 1.48
CA ALA A 106 4.41 11.20 0.17
C ALA A 106 3.31 12.26 0.27
N MET A 107 2.43 12.18 1.28
CA MET A 107 1.38 13.17 1.50
C MET A 107 1.95 14.56 1.81
N TRP A 108 3.04 14.62 2.58
CA TRP A 108 3.72 15.87 2.92
C TRP A 108 4.46 16.47 1.72
N ALA A 109 5.29 15.67 1.05
CA ALA A 109 6.10 16.10 -0.09
C ALA A 109 5.25 16.48 -1.31
N ALA A 110 4.21 15.69 -1.62
CA ALA A 110 3.32 15.95 -2.76
C ALA A 110 2.19 16.96 -2.43
N ARG A 111 2.12 17.48 -1.20
CA ARG A 111 1.08 18.42 -0.74
C ARG A 111 -0.35 18.01 -1.12
N MET A 112 -0.63 16.70 -1.13
CA MET A 112 -1.90 16.14 -1.63
C MET A 112 -3.15 16.75 -0.98
N ARG A 113 -3.05 17.20 0.28
CA ARG A 113 -4.14 17.91 0.98
C ARG A 113 -4.54 19.23 0.31
N ARG A 114 -3.60 19.96 -0.28
CA ARG A 114 -3.90 21.20 -1.02
C ARG A 114 -4.51 20.89 -2.39
N ASP A 115 -4.00 19.88 -3.08
CA ASP A 115 -4.52 19.48 -4.41
C ASP A 115 -5.96 18.95 -4.36
N GLU A 116 -6.34 18.25 -3.28
CA GLU A 116 -7.73 17.82 -3.07
C GLU A 116 -8.69 18.97 -2.84
N LEU A 117 -8.24 20.05 -2.19
CA LEU A 117 -9.03 21.25 -1.95
C LEU A 117 -9.17 22.09 -3.23
N THR A 118 -8.17 22.10 -4.11
CA THR A 118 -8.22 22.88 -5.36
C THR A 118 -8.91 22.14 -6.51
N HIS A 119 -8.94 20.80 -6.49
CA HIS A 119 -9.57 19.98 -7.53
C HIS A 119 -10.57 18.97 -6.92
N PRO A 120 -11.71 19.45 -6.39
CA PRO A 120 -12.74 18.58 -5.83
C PRO A 120 -13.35 17.68 -6.91
N LEU A 121 -13.47 16.40 -6.61
CA LEU A 121 -14.16 15.42 -7.46
C LEU A 121 -15.67 15.63 -7.26
N ARG A 122 -16.28 16.52 -8.04
CA ARG A 122 -17.73 16.59 -8.21
C ARG A 122 -18.22 15.49 -9.15
#